data_AF-A0A9C7QBU2-F1
#
_entry.id   AF-A0A9C7QBU2-F1
#
_cell.length_a   1.000
_cell.length_b   1.000
_cell.length_c   1.000
_cell.angle_alpha   90.00
_cell.angle_beta   90.00
_cell.angle_gamma   90.00
#
_symmetry.space_group_name_H-M   'P 1'
#
loop_
_entity.id
_entity.type
_entity.pdbx_description
1 polymer ?
#
loop_
_entity_poly.entity_id
_entity_poly.type
_entity_poly.pdbx_seq_one_letter_code
_entity_poly.pdbx_strand_id
1 'polypeptide(L)'
;MSDSDPSFSIPHRPRRTYPRQGGVRYEGETLFRLSPSSDPSENDLVNLVERVLDGESYTYGDWFDLPVPMYLVRDREHDTTFRVVVRYESVELHILPDTRSSGLQTLYHRLTACSDCSWSVSCESNPN
;
A
#
# COMPACT_ATOMS: atom_id res chain seq x y z
N MET A 1 -11.51 15.21 -17.63
CA MET A 1 -11.39 14.13 -18.64
C MET A 1 -11.25 12.85 -17.84
N SER A 2 -12.10 11.86 -18.08
CA SER A 2 -12.45 10.83 -17.09
C SER A 2 -11.28 9.92 -16.75
N ASP A 3 -10.54 10.27 -15.70
CA ASP A 3 -9.85 9.26 -14.89
C ASP A 3 -10.94 8.62 -14.04
N SER A 4 -11.45 7.48 -14.49
CA SER A 4 -12.18 6.60 -13.59
C SER A 4 -11.24 6.27 -12.43
N ASP A 5 -11.74 6.36 -11.20
CA ASP A 5 -10.95 5.95 -10.04
C ASP A 5 -10.27 4.60 -10.28
N PRO A 6 -8.98 4.47 -9.92
CA PRO A 6 -8.29 3.20 -10.03
C PRO A 6 -9.08 2.13 -9.28
N SER A 7 -9.46 1.07 -10.00
CA SER A 7 -10.38 0.06 -9.43
C SER A 7 -9.81 -0.71 -8.24
N PHE A 8 -8.48 -0.76 -8.10
CA PHE A 8 -7.79 -1.66 -7.17
C PHE A 8 -8.28 -3.11 -7.27
N SER A 9 -8.70 -3.55 -8.47
CA SER A 9 -9.05 -4.94 -8.72
C SER A 9 -7.82 -5.82 -8.49
N ILE A 10 -7.88 -6.71 -7.50
CA ILE A 10 -6.76 -7.58 -7.12
C ILE A 10 -6.79 -8.83 -8.01
N PRO A 11 -5.91 -8.95 -9.03
CA PRO A 11 -5.94 -10.08 -9.96
C PRO A 11 -5.63 -11.41 -9.26
N HIS A 12 -4.65 -11.40 -8.35
CA HIS A 12 -4.21 -12.57 -7.61
C HIS A 12 -3.97 -12.22 -6.14
N ARG A 13 -4.41 -13.10 -5.25
CA ARG A 13 -4.19 -12.94 -3.81
C ARG A 13 -3.03 -13.84 -3.39
N PRO A 14 -2.00 -13.29 -2.72
CA PRO A 14 -0.95 -14.10 -2.13
C PRO A 14 -1.54 -15.13 -1.16
N ARG A 15 -0.95 -16.33 -1.15
CA ARG A 15 -1.33 -17.38 -0.21
C ARG A 15 -0.36 -17.39 0.96
N ARG A 16 -0.89 -17.34 2.18
CA ARG A 16 -0.09 -17.45 3.40
C ARG A 16 0.10 -18.91 3.77
N THR A 17 1.35 -19.36 3.90
CA THR A 17 1.71 -20.71 4.32
C THR A 17 2.51 -20.70 5.62
N TYR A 18 2.36 -21.77 6.40
CA TYR A 18 3.01 -21.96 7.70
C TYR A 18 3.91 -23.21 7.66
N PRO A 19 5.07 -23.15 6.99
CA PRO A 19 6.02 -24.25 6.99
C PRO A 19 6.50 -24.55 8.42
N ARG A 20 6.82 -25.82 8.67
CA ARG A 20 7.30 -26.28 9.99
C ARG A 20 8.59 -25.60 10.47
N GLN A 21 9.36 -25.00 9.55
CA GLN A 21 10.56 -24.22 9.82
C GLN A 21 10.57 -22.95 8.96
N GLY A 22 11.07 -21.85 9.51
CA GLY A 22 11.29 -20.60 8.76
C GLY A 22 10.14 -19.58 8.79
N GLY A 23 9.18 -19.74 9.70
CA GLY A 23 8.11 -18.75 9.92
C GLY A 23 7.08 -18.69 8.79
N VAL A 24 6.35 -17.58 8.71
CA VAL A 24 5.29 -17.35 7.73
C VAL A 24 5.89 -17.08 6.36
N ARG A 25 5.35 -17.71 5.30
CA ARG A 25 5.67 -17.39 3.91
C ARG A 25 4.44 -16.92 3.15
N TYR A 26 4.67 -16.10 2.13
CA TYR A 26 3.66 -15.70 1.17
C TYR A 26 4.06 -16.24 -0.21
N GLU A 27 3.14 -16.94 -0.87
CA GLU A 27 3.29 -17.44 -2.23
C GLU A 27 2.46 -16.58 -3.19
N GLY A 28 3.10 -16.12 -4.26
CA GLY A 28 2.56 -15.10 -5.15
C GLY A 28 2.64 -13.69 -4.55
N GLU A 29 2.58 -12.69 -5.42
CA GLU A 29 2.65 -11.27 -5.06
C GLU A 29 1.69 -10.48 -5.93
N THR A 30 1.09 -9.44 -5.34
CA THR A 30 0.45 -8.38 -6.08
C THR A 30 0.73 -7.09 -5.34
N LEU A 31 1.07 -6.04 -6.07
CA LEU A 31 1.24 -4.70 -5.53
C LEU A 31 0.63 -3.66 -6.48
N PHE A 32 0.19 -2.56 -5.89
CA PHE A 32 -0.15 -1.36 -6.64
C PHE A 32 0.92 -0.30 -6.38
N ARG A 33 1.53 0.24 -7.43
CA ARG A 33 2.43 1.39 -7.32
C ARG A 33 1.65 2.66 -7.58
N LEU A 34 1.70 3.58 -6.63
CA LEU A 34 1.12 4.92 -6.70
C LEU A 34 2.26 5.90 -6.98
N SER A 35 2.24 6.54 -8.14
CA SER A 35 3.27 7.48 -8.56
C SER A 35 2.67 8.88 -8.69
N PRO A 36 3.14 9.86 -7.88
CA PRO A 36 2.70 11.24 -7.98
C PRO A 36 3.18 11.85 -9.31
N SER A 37 2.47 12.84 -9.82
CA SER A 37 2.85 13.58 -11.04
C SER A 37 3.96 14.61 -10.79
N SER A 38 4.16 14.98 -9.53
CA SER A 38 5.28 15.80 -9.07
C SER A 38 6.51 14.93 -8.81
N ASP A 39 7.64 15.57 -8.50
CA ASP A 39 8.90 14.91 -8.12
C ASP A 39 9.20 15.15 -6.63
N PRO A 40 8.39 14.61 -5.69
CA PRO A 40 8.62 14.79 -4.27
C PRO A 40 9.83 13.98 -3.82
N SER A 41 10.57 14.49 -2.82
CA SER A 41 11.61 13.66 -2.21
C SER A 41 10.99 12.45 -1.51
N GLU A 42 11.76 11.37 -1.34
CA GLU A 42 11.27 10.20 -0.60
C GLU A 42 10.82 10.57 0.83
N ASN A 43 11.52 11.50 1.48
CA ASN A 43 11.13 12.00 2.81
C ASN A 43 9.78 12.73 2.78
N ASP A 44 9.48 13.50 1.73
CA ASP A 44 8.17 14.16 1.59
C ASP A 44 7.05 13.12 1.42
N LEU A 45 7.30 12.04 0.68
CA LEU A 45 6.37 10.93 0.54
C LEU A 45 6.17 10.16 1.85
N VAL A 46 7.23 9.91 2.60
CA VAL A 46 7.15 9.32 3.94
C VAL A 46 6.27 10.17 4.85
N ASN A 47 6.55 11.48 4.94
CA ASN A 47 5.79 12.41 5.76
C ASN A 47 4.30 12.47 5.35
N LEU A 48 4.02 12.39 4.04
CA LEU A 48 2.66 12.34 3.53
C LEU A 48 1.94 11.05 3.95
N VAL A 49 2.59 9.89 3.78
CA VAL A 49 2.04 8.59 4.16
C VAL A 49 1.77 8.56 5.66
N GLU A 50 2.74 8.92 6.49
CA GLU A 50 2.59 8.93 7.95
C GLU A 50 1.46 9.85 8.40
N ARG A 51 1.34 11.06 7.83
CA ARG A 51 0.22 11.97 8.12
C ARG A 51 -1.14 11.34 7.83
N VAL A 52 -1.27 10.58 6.74
CA VAL A 52 -2.51 9.88 6.41
C VAL A 52 -2.77 8.70 7.36
N LEU A 53 -1.72 7.98 7.75
CA LEU A 53 -1.79 6.82 8.63
C LEU A 53 -2.02 7.19 10.11
N ASP A 54 -1.60 8.39 10.54
CA ASP A 54 -1.85 8.94 11.89
C ASP A 54 -3.33 9.28 12.15
N GLY A 55 -4.16 9.25 11.10
CA GLY A 55 -5.62 9.41 11.23
C GLY A 55 -6.29 8.27 12.00
N GLU A 56 -7.50 8.52 12.52
CA GLU A 56 -8.20 7.58 13.41
C GLU A 56 -8.64 6.27 12.75
N SER A 57 -8.58 6.11 11.43
CA SER A 57 -9.04 4.87 10.76
C SER A 57 -7.97 3.79 10.69
N TYR A 58 -6.71 4.13 10.91
CA TYR A 58 -5.60 3.20 10.74
C TYR A 58 -4.96 2.85 12.09
N THR A 59 -4.39 1.65 12.13
CA THR A 59 -3.36 1.29 13.10
C THR A 59 -2.21 0.76 12.29
N TYR A 60 -1.01 1.30 12.47
CA TYR A 60 0.14 0.87 11.70
C TYR A 60 1.35 0.66 12.60
N GLY A 61 2.21 -0.27 12.20
CA GLY A 61 3.52 -0.47 12.79
C GLY A 61 4.57 -0.34 11.71
N ASP A 62 5.68 0.29 12.05
CA ASP A 62 6.89 0.30 11.24
C ASP A 62 7.71 -0.97 11.50
N TRP A 63 8.51 -1.36 10.51
CA TRP A 63 9.58 -2.34 10.73
C TRP A 63 10.90 -1.59 10.87
N PHE A 64 11.40 -1.55 12.10
CA PHE A 64 12.75 -1.06 12.39
C PHE A 64 13.81 -1.86 11.60
N ASP A 65 14.88 -1.17 11.23
CA ASP A 65 16.07 -1.72 10.54
C ASP A 65 15.86 -2.23 9.11
N LEU A 66 14.79 -1.84 8.42
CA LEU A 66 14.68 -2.05 6.98
C LEU A 66 15.38 -0.93 6.18
N PRO A 67 15.97 -1.26 5.02
CA PRO A 67 16.59 -0.25 4.14
C PRO A 67 15.60 0.76 3.54
N VAL A 68 14.29 0.49 3.66
CA VAL A 68 13.22 1.29 3.08
C VAL A 68 12.11 1.51 4.12
N PRO A 69 11.45 2.68 4.14
CA PRO A 69 10.25 2.90 4.95
C PRO A 69 9.16 1.90 4.59
N MET A 70 8.75 1.09 5.57
CA MET A 70 7.73 0.06 5.39
C MET A 70 6.82 0.00 6.60
N TYR A 71 5.51 -0.01 6.33
CA TYR A 71 4.46 -0.02 7.34
C TYR A 71 3.54 -1.21 7.11
N LEU A 72 3.24 -1.96 8.18
CA LEU A 72 2.10 -2.88 8.20
C LEU A 72 0.87 -2.10 8.63
N VAL A 73 -0.08 -1.91 7.72
CA VAL A 73 -1.26 -1.07 7.95
C VAL A 73 -2.48 -1.94 8.16
N ARG A 74 -3.16 -1.70 9.28
CA ARG A 74 -4.49 -2.20 9.59
C ARG A 74 -5.50 -1.09 9.39
N ASP A 75 -6.35 -1.22 8.39
CA ASP A 75 -7.54 -0.40 8.19
C ASP A 75 -8.69 -0.97 9.03
N ARG A 76 -9.10 -0.19 10.04
CA ARG A 76 -10.17 -0.57 10.97
C ARG A 76 -11.56 -0.38 10.36
N GLU A 77 -11.71 0.56 9.44
CA GLU A 77 -12.99 0.86 8.78
C GLU A 77 -13.38 -0.26 7.81
N HIS A 78 -12.41 -0.77 7.04
CA HIS A 78 -12.65 -1.79 6.02
C HIS A 78 -12.24 -3.20 6.44
N ASP A 79 -11.84 -3.41 7.68
CA ASP A 79 -11.44 -4.73 8.22
C ASP A 79 -10.34 -5.40 7.35
N THR A 80 -9.38 -4.61 6.86
CA THR A 80 -8.34 -5.08 5.92
C THR A 80 -6.94 -4.75 6.38
N THR A 81 -5.97 -5.56 5.97
CA THR A 81 -4.55 -5.35 6.25
C THR A 81 -3.78 -5.42 4.94
N PHE A 82 -2.79 -4.55 4.78
CA PHE A 82 -1.87 -4.53 3.65
C PHE A 82 -0.55 -3.90 4.10
N ARG A 83 0.48 -3.96 3.25
CA ARG A 83 1.75 -3.25 3.55
C ARG A 83 1.89 -2.03 2.66
N VAL A 84 2.43 -0.97 3.23
CA VAL A 84 2.79 0.25 2.52
C VAL A 84 4.31 0.36 2.51
N VAL A 85 4.90 0.57 1.35
CA VAL A 85 6.34 0.78 1.18
C VAL A 85 6.54 2.10 0.45
N VAL A 86 7.43 2.97 0.95
CA VAL A 86 7.86 4.15 0.22
C VAL A 86 9.24 3.89 -0.37
N ARG A 87 9.36 3.95 -1.69
CA ARG A 87 10.62 3.78 -2.42
C ARG A 87 10.50 4.25 -3.85
N TYR A 88 11.63 4.63 -4.46
CA TYR A 88 11.68 4.99 -5.88
C TYR A 88 10.65 6.06 -6.23
N GLU A 89 10.55 7.10 -5.38
CA GLU A 89 9.61 8.22 -5.55
C GLU A 89 8.13 7.79 -5.67
N SER A 90 7.79 6.62 -5.09
CA SER A 90 6.46 6.03 -5.18
C SER A 90 6.02 5.44 -3.84
N VAL A 91 4.71 5.26 -3.72
CA VAL A 91 4.08 4.52 -2.62
C VAL A 91 3.59 3.20 -3.19
N GLU A 92 4.08 2.09 -2.66
CA GLU A 92 3.64 0.75 -3.06
C GLU A 92 2.70 0.15 -2.01
N LEU A 93 1.54 -0.33 -2.46
CA LEU A 93 0.56 -1.05 -1.68
C LEU A 93 0.66 -2.54 -1.97
N HIS A 94 1.29 -3.28 -1.06
CA HIS A 94 1.51 -4.72 -1.16
C HIS A 94 0.33 -5.49 -0.60
N ILE A 95 -0.25 -6.35 -1.43
CA ILE A 95 -1.42 -7.16 -1.10
C ILE A 95 -1.03 -8.29 -0.16
N LEU A 96 -1.86 -8.49 0.86
CA LEU A 96 -1.88 -9.66 1.75
C LEU A 96 -3.14 -10.48 1.47
N PRO A 97 -3.25 -11.73 1.96
CA PRO A 97 -4.37 -12.62 1.65
C PRO A 97 -5.76 -11.96 1.85
N ASP A 98 -5.88 -11.21 2.96
CA ASP A 98 -7.14 -10.60 3.39
C ASP A 98 -7.32 -9.15 2.90
N THR A 99 -6.43 -8.64 2.04
CA THR A 99 -6.49 -7.24 1.60
C THR A 99 -7.74 -6.95 0.76
N ARG A 100 -8.54 -5.96 1.13
CA ARG A 100 -9.72 -5.55 0.38
C ARG A 100 -9.45 -4.32 -0.47
N SER A 101 -9.93 -4.32 -1.70
CA SER A 101 -9.80 -3.19 -2.64
C SER A 101 -10.36 -1.89 -2.08
N SER A 102 -11.44 -1.94 -1.29
CA SER A 102 -12.05 -0.77 -0.64
C SER A 102 -11.10 -0.03 0.32
N GLY A 103 -10.25 -0.75 1.05
CA GLY A 103 -9.25 -0.12 1.92
C GLY A 103 -8.13 0.55 1.13
N LEU A 104 -7.73 -0.04 -0.02
CA LEU A 104 -6.73 0.54 -0.91
C LEU A 104 -7.27 1.80 -1.60
N GLN A 105 -8.52 1.76 -2.07
CA GLN A 105 -9.23 2.93 -2.62
C GLN A 105 -9.30 4.05 -1.58
N THR A 106 -9.68 3.74 -0.34
CA THR A 106 -9.76 4.73 0.73
C THR A 106 -8.41 5.36 1.04
N LEU A 107 -7.34 4.55 1.11
CA LEU A 107 -6.00 5.08 1.33
C LEU A 107 -5.56 5.97 0.16
N TYR A 108 -5.78 5.54 -1.09
CA TYR A 108 -5.50 6.34 -2.29
C TYR A 108 -6.22 7.69 -2.24
N HIS A 109 -7.52 7.70 -1.94
CA HIS A 109 -8.29 8.93 -1.82
C HIS A 109 -7.71 9.87 -0.76
N ARG A 110 -7.31 9.36 0.40
CA ARG A 110 -6.70 10.18 1.45
C ARG A 110 -5.35 10.75 1.03
N LEU A 111 -4.51 9.94 0.38
CA LEU A 111 -3.23 10.42 -0.18
C LEU A 111 -3.47 11.55 -1.19
N THR A 112 -4.39 11.35 -2.15
CA THR A 112 -4.73 12.36 -3.15
C THR A 112 -5.31 13.63 -2.52
N ALA A 113 -6.15 13.51 -1.48
CA ALA A 113 -6.74 14.66 -0.81
C ALA A 113 -5.74 15.44 0.05
N CYS A 114 -4.65 14.80 0.48
CA CYS A 114 -3.58 15.42 1.28
C CYS A 114 -2.40 15.90 0.43
N SER A 115 -2.48 15.84 -0.91
CA SER A 115 -1.44 16.25 -1.84
C SER A 115 -1.97 17.19 -2.92
N ASP A 116 -1.16 18.15 -3.35
CA ASP A 116 -1.52 19.11 -4.41
C ASP A 116 -1.16 18.61 -5.83
N CYS A 117 -1.01 17.30 -6.04
CA CYS A 117 -0.64 16.68 -7.31
C CYS A 117 -1.57 15.53 -7.70
N SER A 118 -1.57 15.16 -8.99
CA SER A 118 -2.28 13.98 -9.46
C SER A 118 -1.43 12.73 -9.25
N TRP A 119 -2.09 11.57 -9.25
CA TRP A 119 -1.44 10.28 -8.99
C TRP A 119 -1.82 9.28 -10.07
N SER A 120 -0.81 8.59 -10.60
CA SER A 120 -1.01 7.44 -11.47
C SER A 120 -0.91 6.14 -10.66
N VAL A 121 -1.65 5.11 -11.09
CA VAL A 121 -1.66 3.80 -10.43
C VAL A 121 -1.33 2.72 -11.44
N SER A 122 -0.32 1.91 -11.14
CA SER A 122 -0.03 0.68 -11.87
C SER A 122 -0.20 -0.54 -10.96
N CYS A 123 -0.55 -1.68 -11.55
CA CYS A 123 -0.68 -2.95 -10.85
C CYS A 123 0.39 -3.91 -11.38
N GLU A 124 1.16 -4.49 -10.47
CA GLU A 124 2.09 -5.57 -10.76
C GLU A 124 1.61 -6.82 -10.03
N SER A 125 1.61 -7.96 -10.72
CA SER A 125 1.11 -9.21 -10.16
C SER A 125 1.90 -10.39 -10.69
N ASN A 126 2.30 -11.26 -9.77
CA ASN A 126 2.96 -12.52 -10.05
C ASN A 126 2.24 -13.64 -9.28
N PRO A 127 1.48 -14.50 -9.96
CA PRO A 127 0.69 -15.56 -9.29
C PRO A 127 1.54 -16.69 -8.67
N ASN A 128 2.86 -16.70 -8.88
CA ASN A 128 3.81 -17.80 -8.63
C ASN A 128 3.71 -18.97 -9.62
#